data_AF-A0A2U3N1L9-F1
#
_entry.id   AF-A0A2U3N1L9-F1
#
_cell.length_a   1.000
_cell.length_b   1.000
_cell.length_c   1.000
_cell.angle_alpha   90.00
_cell.angle_beta   90.00
_cell.angle_gamma   90.00
#
_symmetry.space_group_name_H-M   'P 1'
#
loop_
_entity.id
_entity.type
_entity.pdbx_description
1 polymer ?
#
loop_
_entity_poly.entity_id
_entity_poly.type
_entity_poly.pdbx_seq_one_letter_code
_entity_poly.pdbx_strand_id
1 'polypeptide(L)'
;MSLLKFKSTLILSLISFSTIIYAEPAKMSSIDQLFKVTQVKKNVIENLNPKMFHAFGTTPEQYWKEVEPKLKKLYQSQLTEQEVQASLKFSETAEGKSLNEKMPNLTRQSSDIAIKALTGQNSSEIFGQ
;
A
#
# COMPACT_ATOMS: atom_id res chain seq x y z
N MET A 1 -12.34 -42.53 -46.58
CA MET A 1 -12.04 -41.09 -46.57
C MET A 1 -12.84 -40.46 -45.43
N SER A 2 -12.14 -39.71 -44.59
CA SER A 2 -12.53 -39.19 -43.27
C SER A 2 -13.78 -38.29 -43.27
N LEU A 3 -14.64 -38.43 -42.27
CA LEU A 3 -15.51 -37.36 -41.76
C LEU A 3 -15.93 -37.66 -40.30
N LEU A 4 -14.93 -37.91 -39.46
CA LEU A 4 -15.05 -37.77 -38.02
C LEU A 4 -14.16 -36.59 -37.62
N LYS A 5 -14.57 -35.84 -36.60
CA LYS A 5 -13.87 -34.73 -35.92
C LYS A 5 -14.29 -33.33 -36.36
N PHE A 6 -15.37 -32.78 -35.80
CA PHE A 6 -15.49 -31.32 -35.62
C PHE A 6 -16.60 -30.89 -34.63
N LYS A 7 -16.73 -31.53 -33.45
CA LYS A 7 -17.75 -31.08 -32.45
C LYS A 7 -17.32 -31.03 -30.97
N SER A 8 -16.05 -31.24 -30.63
CA SER A 8 -15.64 -31.29 -29.20
C SER A 8 -14.51 -30.34 -28.82
N THR A 9 -14.39 -29.19 -29.50
CA THR A 9 -13.36 -28.20 -29.15
C THR A 9 -13.95 -26.81 -28.93
N LEU A 10 -15.06 -26.70 -28.19
CA LEU A 10 -15.67 -25.41 -27.86
C LEU A 10 -16.21 -25.31 -26.42
N ILE A 11 -15.82 -26.22 -25.51
CA ILE A 11 -16.26 -26.18 -24.09
C ILE A 11 -15.08 -26.01 -23.12
N LEU A 12 -13.82 -26.00 -23.59
CA LEU A 12 -12.65 -25.88 -22.71
C LEU A 12 -12.02 -24.48 -22.65
N SER A 13 -12.71 -23.43 -23.13
CA SER A 13 -12.23 -22.04 -22.98
C SER A 13 -13.13 -21.15 -22.11
N LEU A 14 -14.20 -21.70 -21.52
CA LEU A 14 -15.18 -20.91 -20.75
C LEU A 14 -14.96 -20.94 -19.23
N ILE A 15 -13.86 -21.53 -18.75
CA ILE A 15 -13.54 -21.62 -17.31
C ILE A 15 -12.15 -21.04 -17.06
N SER A 16 -11.96 -19.75 -17.30
CA SER A 16 -10.73 -19.05 -16.90
C SER A 16 -10.95 -17.68 -16.29
N PHE A 17 -12.21 -17.28 -16.03
CA PHE A 17 -12.54 -15.94 -15.51
C PHE A 17 -13.35 -15.94 -14.20
N SER A 18 -13.45 -17.05 -13.47
CA SER A 18 -14.37 -17.16 -12.33
C SER A 18 -13.77 -16.92 -10.93
N THR A 19 -12.51 -16.49 -10.77
CA THR A 19 -11.91 -16.37 -9.43
C THR A 19 -11.93 -14.97 -8.81
N ILE A 20 -12.40 -13.92 -9.50
CA ILE A 20 -12.38 -12.55 -8.94
C ILE A 20 -13.61 -12.26 -8.06
N ILE A 21 -14.71 -13.01 -8.20
CA ILE A 21 -16.02 -12.62 -7.62
C ILE A 21 -16.14 -12.88 -6.10
N TYR A 22 -15.18 -13.59 -5.47
CA TYR A 22 -15.23 -13.93 -4.04
C TYR A 22 -13.90 -13.73 -3.29
N ALA A 23 -13.14 -12.70 -3.63
CA ALA A 23 -11.98 -12.37 -2.82
C ALA A 23 -12.46 -11.74 -1.49
N GLU A 24 -12.31 -12.47 -0.38
CA GLU A 24 -12.69 -11.98 0.94
C GLU A 24 -11.91 -10.70 1.28
N PRO A 25 -12.57 -9.69 1.88
CA PRO A 25 -11.85 -8.53 2.43
C PRO A 25 -10.76 -8.96 3.39
N ALA A 26 -9.67 -8.18 3.45
CA ALA A 26 -8.57 -8.50 4.35
C ALA A 26 -9.01 -8.55 5.82
N LYS A 27 -8.46 -9.51 6.55
CA LYS A 27 -8.63 -9.65 8.01
C LYS A 27 -7.85 -8.54 8.70
N MET A 28 -8.41 -8.02 9.80
CA MET A 28 -7.75 -6.96 10.57
C MET A 28 -6.36 -7.39 11.08
N SER A 29 -6.22 -8.65 11.50
CA SER A 29 -4.93 -9.21 11.91
C SER A 29 -3.86 -9.21 10.81
N SER A 30 -4.28 -9.44 9.56
CA SER A 30 -3.39 -9.44 8.40
C SER A 30 -2.98 -8.01 8.06
N ILE A 31 -3.90 -7.04 8.19
CA ILE A 31 -3.60 -5.60 8.09
C ILE A 31 -2.64 -5.16 9.20
N ASP A 32 -2.82 -5.64 10.43
CA ASP A 32 -1.91 -5.35 11.55
C ASP A 32 -0.49 -5.84 11.25
N GLN A 33 -0.35 -7.07 10.76
CA GLN A 33 0.95 -7.60 10.32
C GLN A 33 1.53 -6.78 9.17
N LEU A 34 0.71 -6.42 8.17
CA LEU A 34 1.15 -5.62 7.04
C LEU A 34 1.71 -4.27 7.52
N PHE A 35 0.99 -3.58 8.40
CA PHE A 35 1.41 -2.29 8.96
C PHE A 35 2.73 -2.40 9.73
N LYS A 36 2.93 -3.52 10.43
CA LYS A 36 4.15 -3.78 11.17
C LYS A 36 5.34 -4.01 10.24
N VAL A 37 5.22 -4.89 9.23
CA VAL A 37 6.35 -5.24 8.36
C VAL A 37 6.74 -4.11 7.41
N THR A 38 5.77 -3.30 6.98
CA THR A 38 6.03 -2.12 6.12
C THR A 38 6.27 -0.85 6.94
N GLN A 39 6.28 -0.95 8.28
CA GLN A 39 6.56 0.16 9.20
C GLN A 39 5.67 1.40 8.98
N VAL A 40 4.38 1.21 8.69
CA VAL A 40 3.45 2.31 8.33
C VAL A 40 3.45 3.43 9.37
N LYS A 41 3.42 3.11 10.67
CA LYS A 41 3.45 4.12 11.73
C LYS A 41 4.67 5.04 11.59
N LYS A 42 5.85 4.44 11.47
CA LYS A 42 7.11 5.16 11.32
C LYS A 42 7.06 6.04 10.07
N ASN A 43 6.69 5.45 8.94
CA ASN A 43 6.65 6.16 7.66
C ASN A 43 5.65 7.33 7.67
N VAL A 44 4.45 7.15 8.23
CA VAL A 44 3.47 8.23 8.32
C VAL A 44 3.96 9.35 9.22
N ILE A 45 4.52 9.02 10.40
CA ILE A 45 4.99 10.02 11.36
C ILE A 45 6.23 10.77 10.84
N GLU A 46 7.22 10.06 10.30
CA GLU A 46 8.48 10.64 9.84
C GLU A 46 8.33 11.48 8.57
N ASN A 47 7.27 11.27 7.77
CA ASN A 47 6.97 12.12 6.62
C ASN A 47 6.16 13.38 6.98
N LEU A 48 5.80 13.56 8.26
CA LEU A 48 5.20 14.81 8.73
C LEU A 48 6.27 15.71 9.33
N ASN A 49 6.14 17.02 9.14
CA ASN A 49 7.02 17.95 9.83
C ASN A 49 6.76 17.90 11.34
N PRO A 50 7.80 17.76 12.17
CA PRO A 50 7.64 17.71 13.62
C PRO A 50 6.94 18.96 14.20
N LYS A 51 7.10 20.13 13.57
CA LYS A 51 6.41 21.38 13.96
C LYS A 51 4.90 21.29 13.79
N MET A 52 4.39 20.43 12.90
CA MET A 52 2.94 20.23 12.75
C MET A 52 2.33 19.69 14.04
N PHE A 53 2.95 18.73 14.70
CA PHE A 53 2.43 18.18 15.95
C PHE A 53 2.28 19.27 17.01
N HIS A 54 3.30 20.13 17.16
CA HIS A 54 3.23 21.29 18.04
C HIS A 54 2.15 22.31 17.63
N ALA A 55 2.07 22.66 16.34
CA ALA A 55 1.10 23.63 15.83
C ALA A 55 -0.36 23.18 16.02
N PHE A 56 -0.62 21.88 15.93
CA PHE A 56 -1.93 21.28 16.15
C PHE A 56 -2.17 20.81 17.59
N GLY A 57 -1.23 21.07 18.53
CA GLY A 57 -1.39 20.72 19.94
C GLY A 57 -1.48 19.21 20.21
N THR A 58 -0.83 18.39 19.39
CA THR A 58 -0.82 16.93 19.50
C THR A 58 0.62 16.40 19.65
N THR A 59 0.77 15.14 20.08
CA THR A 59 2.03 14.38 19.93
C THR A 59 1.93 13.40 18.76
N PRO A 60 3.05 12.84 18.27
CA PRO A 60 3.02 11.75 17.29
C PRO A 60 2.18 10.54 17.73
N GLU A 61 2.21 10.19 19.02
CA GLU A 61 1.45 9.06 19.57
C GLU A 61 -0.05 9.34 19.60
N GLN A 62 -0.45 10.55 20.01
CA GLN A 62 -1.85 10.98 20.01
C GLN A 62 -2.41 11.00 18.59
N TYR A 63 -1.66 11.62 17.67
CA TYR A 63 -1.99 11.64 16.25
C TYR A 63 -2.15 10.21 15.69
N TRP A 64 -1.20 9.32 15.97
CA TRP A 64 -1.26 7.95 15.48
C TRP A 64 -2.45 7.18 16.06
N LYS A 65 -2.76 7.37 17.35
CA LYS A 65 -3.94 6.74 17.99
C LYS A 65 -5.25 7.10 17.28
N GLU A 66 -5.34 8.31 16.74
CA GLU A 66 -6.53 8.78 16.01
C GLU A 66 -6.56 8.30 14.55
N VAL A 67 -5.40 8.19 13.90
CA VAL A 67 -5.28 7.91 12.46
C VAL A 67 -5.20 6.42 12.17
N GLU A 68 -4.54 5.63 13.01
CA GLU A 68 -4.31 4.20 12.80
C GLU A 68 -5.61 3.43 12.52
N PRO A 69 -6.70 3.55 13.32
CA PRO A 69 -7.92 2.79 13.08
C PRO A 69 -8.57 3.15 11.74
N LYS A 70 -8.49 4.42 11.33
CA LYS A 70 -9.04 4.91 10.06
C LYS A 70 -8.24 4.38 8.87
N LEU A 71 -6.90 4.39 8.97
CA LEU A 71 -6.03 3.82 7.96
C LEU A 71 -6.22 2.31 7.83
N LYS A 72 -6.28 1.57 8.94
CA LYS A 72 -6.53 0.12 8.90
C LYS A 72 -7.87 -0.22 8.25
N LYS A 73 -8.92 0.55 8.57
CA LYS A 73 -10.23 0.41 7.94
C LYS A 73 -10.18 0.71 6.43
N LEU A 74 -9.44 1.74 6.02
CA LEU A 74 -9.22 2.02 4.60
C LEU A 74 -8.57 0.82 3.91
N TYR A 75 -7.46 0.30 4.44
CA TYR A 75 -6.77 -0.83 3.84
C TYR A 75 -7.66 -2.08 3.78
N GLN A 76 -8.39 -2.40 4.85
CA GLN A 76 -9.35 -3.51 4.84
C GLN A 76 -10.45 -3.34 3.78
N SER A 77 -10.91 -2.10 3.52
CA SER A 77 -11.94 -1.84 2.51
C SER A 77 -11.45 -1.92 1.06
N GLN A 78 -10.13 -1.79 0.85
CA GLN A 78 -9.53 -1.73 -0.48
C GLN A 78 -8.75 -2.99 -0.86
N LEU A 79 -8.33 -3.78 0.14
CA LEU A 79 -7.51 -4.96 -0.07
C LEU A 79 -8.27 -6.22 0.30
N THR A 80 -8.09 -7.24 -0.52
CA THR A 80 -8.50 -8.60 -0.24
C THR A 80 -7.48 -9.30 0.64
N GLU A 81 -7.90 -10.36 1.34
CA GLU A 81 -6.97 -11.17 2.16
C GLU A 81 -5.82 -11.73 1.31
N GLN A 82 -6.11 -12.13 0.06
CA GLN A 82 -5.11 -12.69 -0.85
C GLN A 82 -4.02 -11.66 -1.21
N GLU A 83 -4.40 -10.41 -1.48
CA GLU A 83 -3.45 -9.33 -1.79
C GLU A 83 -2.57 -8.98 -0.58
N VAL A 84 -3.15 -8.98 0.62
CA VAL A 84 -2.40 -8.74 1.85
C VAL A 84 -1.41 -9.86 2.12
N GLN A 85 -1.83 -11.12 2.01
CA GLN A 85 -0.95 -12.27 2.20
C GLN A 85 0.18 -12.33 1.14
N ALA A 86 -0.12 -12.01 -0.12
CA ALA A 86 0.89 -11.89 -1.16
C ALA A 86 1.90 -10.78 -0.82
N SER A 87 1.42 -9.63 -0.36
CA SER A 87 2.26 -8.49 0.05
C SER A 87 3.15 -8.83 1.26
N LEU A 88 2.60 -9.55 2.24
CA LEU A 88 3.34 -10.06 3.40
C LEU A 88 4.45 -11.02 2.98
N LYS A 89 4.12 -12.01 2.14
CA LYS A 89 5.10 -12.96 1.60
C LYS A 89 6.21 -12.27 0.81
N PHE A 90 5.86 -11.29 -0.01
CA PHE A 90 6.85 -10.49 -0.74
C PHE A 90 7.76 -9.72 0.24
N SER A 91 7.19 -9.13 1.30
CA SER A 91 7.93 -8.39 2.32
C SER A 91 8.92 -9.25 3.12
N GLU A 92 8.84 -10.58 3.06
CA GLU A 92 9.81 -11.48 3.70
C GLU A 92 11.11 -11.63 2.89
N THR A 93 11.05 -11.39 1.57
CA THR A 93 12.21 -11.46 0.66
C THR A 93 13.22 -10.34 0.92
N ALA A 94 14.46 -10.50 0.46
CA ALA A 94 15.49 -9.47 0.62
C ALA A 94 15.12 -8.19 -0.15
N GLU A 95 14.57 -8.36 -1.35
CA GLU A 95 14.11 -7.29 -2.23
C GLU A 95 12.90 -6.57 -1.62
N GLY A 96 11.92 -7.31 -1.12
CA GLY A 96 10.74 -6.75 -0.46
C GLY A 96 11.08 -5.93 0.78
N LYS A 97 12.01 -6.41 1.62
CA LYS A 97 12.53 -5.62 2.76
C LYS A 97 13.21 -4.34 2.31
N SER A 98 14.12 -4.44 1.35
CA SER A 98 14.84 -3.28 0.78
C SER A 98 13.86 -2.26 0.21
N LEU A 99 12.82 -2.69 -0.51
CA LEU A 99 11.80 -1.79 -1.05
C LEU A 99 10.93 -1.18 0.04
N ASN A 100 10.47 -1.95 1.03
CA ASN A 100 9.69 -1.42 2.15
C ASN A 100 10.44 -0.33 2.93
N GLU A 101 11.77 -0.44 3.05
CA GLU A 101 12.62 0.56 3.69
C GLU A 101 12.84 1.81 2.82
N LYS A 102 13.01 1.64 1.50
CA LYS A 102 13.43 2.72 0.61
C LYS A 102 12.27 3.49 -0.03
N MET A 103 11.17 2.82 -0.36
CA MET A 103 10.07 3.40 -1.13
C MET A 103 9.43 4.63 -0.49
N PRO A 104 9.23 4.71 0.85
CA PRO A 104 8.71 5.92 1.48
C PRO A 104 9.61 7.13 1.24
N ASN A 105 10.93 6.97 1.43
CA ASN A 105 11.90 8.06 1.22
C ASN A 105 12.05 8.40 -0.27
N LEU A 106 12.04 7.42 -1.16
CA LEU A 106 12.05 7.66 -2.61
C LEU A 106 10.82 8.46 -3.04
N THR A 107 9.63 8.11 -2.56
CA THR A 107 8.38 8.83 -2.87
C THR A 107 8.46 10.30 -2.43
N ARG A 108 9.00 10.56 -1.24
CA ARG A 108 9.24 11.91 -0.73
C ARG A 108 10.24 12.67 -1.60
N GLN A 109 11.43 12.12 -1.85
CA GLN A 109 12.45 12.75 -2.68
C GLN A 109 11.95 13.05 -4.11
N SER A 110 11.19 12.13 -4.71
CA SER A 110 10.59 12.34 -6.03
C SER A 110 9.59 13.50 -6.02
N SER A 111 8.78 13.62 -4.97
CA SER A 111 7.84 14.73 -4.81
C SER A 111 8.58 16.06 -4.60
N ASP A 112 9.64 16.07 -3.81
CA ASP A 112 10.47 17.26 -3.56
C ASP A 112 11.08 17.80 -4.84
N ILE A 113 11.61 16.91 -5.69
CA ILE A 113 12.17 17.28 -7.01
C ILE A 113 11.09 17.91 -7.90
N ALA A 114 9.90 17.30 -7.97
CA ALA A 114 8.81 17.81 -8.78
C ALA A 114 8.32 19.19 -8.31
N ILE A 115 8.13 19.36 -7.00
CA ILE A 115 7.73 20.64 -6.40
C ILE A 115 8.79 21.71 -6.67
N LYS A 116 10.06 21.39 -6.50
CA LYS A 116 11.17 22.32 -6.78
C LYS A 116 11.24 22.74 -8.24
N ALA A 117 11.00 21.81 -9.16
CA ALA A 117 10.95 22.12 -10.58
C ALA A 117 9.80 23.09 -10.92
N LEU A 118 8.65 22.98 -10.23
CA LEU A 118 7.48 23.83 -10.46
C LEU A 118 7.57 25.22 -9.81
N THR A 119 8.20 25.29 -8.63
CA THR A 119 8.09 26.47 -7.76
C THR A 119 9.42 27.19 -7.53
N GLY A 120 10.55 26.55 -7.86
CA GLY A 120 11.89 27.03 -7.50
C GLY A 120 12.25 26.84 -6.03
N GLN A 121 11.35 26.34 -5.19
CA GLN A 121 11.53 26.15 -3.75
C GLN A 121 11.50 24.67 -3.37
N ASN A 122 12.18 24.30 -2.29
CA ASN A 122 12.10 22.93 -1.79
C ASN A 122 10.70 22.66 -1.21
N SER A 123 10.23 21.41 -1.22
CA SER A 123 8.93 21.04 -0.60
C SER A 123 8.85 21.42 0.88
N SER A 124 9.99 21.39 1.58
CA SER A 124 10.14 21.83 2.96
C SER A 124 9.84 23.31 3.16
N GLU A 125 10.08 24.15 2.16
CA GLU A 125 9.84 25.59 2.21
C GLU A 125 8.37 25.93 1.96
N ILE A 126 7.68 25.11 1.15
CA ILE A 126 6.28 25.35 0.76
C ILE A 126 5.30 24.70 1.72
N PHE A 127 5.55 23.45 2.06
CA PHE A 127 4.65 22.64 2.89
C PHE A 127 5.13 22.55 4.33
N GLY A 128 6.25 23.23 4.65
CA GLY A 128 6.87 23.16 5.95
C GLY A 128 7.16 21.72 6.30
N GLN A 129 7.88 20.96 5.46
CA GLN A 129 8.40 19.59 5.73
C GLN A 129 9.78 19.62 6.37
#